data_AF-A0A3B0RAH2-F1
#
_entry.id   AF-A0A3B0RAH2-F1
#
_cell.length_a   1.000
_cell.length_b   1.000
_cell.length_c   1.000
_cell.angle_alpha   90.00
_cell.angle_beta   90.00
_cell.angle_gamma   90.00
#
_symmetry.space_group_name_H-M   'P 1'
#
loop_
_entity.id
_entity.type
_entity.pdbx_description
1 polymer ?
#
loop_
_entity_poly.entity_id
_entity_poly.type
_entity_poly.pdbx_seq_one_letter_code
_entity_poly.pdbx_strand_id
1 'polypeptide(L)'
;MRRAGDAGTPDPPAARGPLHVDVESNGKTLLGIDERRVGLKDRFVIDTPLPAKFDVVGNVWSTRYTITINGDPAAQVMMEPGLVKADTYDVLIAEGKGPRIIFGLIIAIDILTHKGKR
;
A
#
# COMPACT_ATOMS: atom_id res chain seq x y z
N MET A 1 -19.10 -35.34 -28.89
CA MET A 1 -18.15 -34.22 -29.05
C MET A 1 -18.63 -33.05 -28.19
N ARG A 2 -17.97 -32.76 -27.06
CA ARG A 2 -18.21 -31.55 -26.25
C ARG A 2 -17.09 -30.55 -26.56
N ARG A 3 -17.43 -29.32 -26.95
CA ARG A 3 -16.44 -28.25 -27.15
C ARG A 3 -15.92 -27.79 -25.80
N ALA A 4 -14.59 -27.65 -25.73
CA ALA A 4 -13.86 -27.12 -24.60
C ALA A 4 -14.28 -25.67 -24.32
N GLY A 5 -14.33 -25.35 -23.03
CA GLY A 5 -14.82 -24.09 -22.50
C GLY A 5 -14.02 -22.88 -22.94
N ASP A 6 -14.75 -21.80 -23.16
CA ASP A 6 -14.25 -20.45 -23.30
C ASP A 6 -13.69 -20.03 -21.94
N ALA A 7 -12.37 -20.15 -21.78
CA ALA A 7 -11.68 -19.59 -20.63
C ALA A 7 -11.71 -18.07 -20.82
N GLY A 8 -12.68 -17.42 -20.15
CA GLY A 8 -12.84 -15.97 -20.15
C GLY A 8 -11.50 -15.29 -19.97
N THR A 9 -11.17 -14.42 -20.91
CA THR A 9 -9.98 -13.58 -20.82
C THR A 9 -10.08 -12.80 -19.51
N PRO A 10 -9.07 -12.85 -18.61
CA PRO A 10 -9.12 -12.07 -17.38
C PRO A 10 -9.29 -10.60 -17.76
N ASP A 11 -10.17 -9.90 -17.03
CA ASP A 11 -10.35 -8.46 -17.23
C ASP A 11 -8.98 -7.76 -17.20
N PRO A 12 -8.72 -6.84 -18.14
CA PRO A 12 -7.50 -6.05 -18.07
C PRO A 12 -7.45 -5.35 -16.71
N PRO A 13 -6.28 -5.31 -16.05
CA PRO A 13 -6.16 -4.60 -14.78
C PRO A 13 -6.69 -3.19 -14.96
N ALA A 14 -7.46 -2.70 -13.98
CA ALA A 14 -7.97 -1.34 -13.98
C ALA A 14 -6.83 -0.37 -14.35
N ALA A 15 -7.11 0.60 -15.22
CA ALA A 15 -6.09 1.53 -15.69
C ALA A 15 -5.39 2.17 -14.49
N ARG A 16 -4.06 1.95 -14.38
CA ARG A 16 -3.23 2.45 -13.28
C ARG A 16 -3.35 3.98 -13.19
N GLY A 17 -3.32 4.49 -11.96
CA GLY A 17 -3.30 5.93 -11.73
C GLY A 17 -2.04 6.59 -12.31
N PRO A 18 -2.05 7.93 -12.53
CA PRO A 18 -0.89 8.65 -13.04
C PRO A 18 0.32 8.59 -12.10
N LEU A 19 0.09 8.30 -10.82
CA LEU A 19 1.11 8.05 -9.80
C LEU A 19 0.88 6.67 -9.22
N HIS A 20 1.78 5.75 -9.56
CA HIS A 20 1.67 4.33 -9.27
C HIS A 20 3.02 3.76 -8.82
N VAL A 21 2.98 2.85 -7.85
CA VAL A 21 4.14 2.06 -7.41
C VAL A 21 3.73 0.60 -7.26
N ASP A 22 4.50 -0.30 -7.88
CA ASP A 22 4.40 -1.75 -7.66
C ASP A 22 5.39 -2.16 -6.55
N VAL A 23 4.93 -2.99 -5.61
CA VAL A 23 5.78 -3.70 -4.65
C VAL A 23 5.95 -5.12 -5.14
N GLU A 24 7.19 -5.48 -5.49
CA GLU A 24 7.51 -6.78 -6.06
C GLU A 24 8.40 -7.63 -5.14
N SER A 25 8.26 -8.94 -5.24
CA SER A 25 9.16 -9.91 -4.62
C SER A 25 9.34 -11.10 -5.55
N ASN A 26 10.59 -11.50 -5.80
CA ASN A 26 10.94 -12.61 -6.69
C ASN A 26 10.26 -12.51 -8.07
N GLY A 27 10.21 -11.31 -8.65
CA GLY A 27 9.60 -11.05 -9.96
C GLY A 27 8.08 -11.15 -10.00
N LYS A 28 7.40 -11.14 -8.84
CA LYS A 28 5.95 -11.10 -8.75
C LYS A 28 5.50 -9.84 -8.02
N THR A 29 4.54 -9.12 -8.59
CA THR A 29 3.85 -8.02 -7.91
C THR A 29 3.03 -8.56 -6.75
N LEU A 30 3.26 -8.02 -5.56
CA LEU A 30 2.51 -8.33 -4.35
C LEU A 30 1.47 -7.25 -4.05
N LEU A 31 1.77 -5.98 -4.35
CA LEU A 31 0.89 -4.84 -4.18
C LEU A 31 1.06 -3.89 -5.36
N GLY A 32 -0.02 -3.33 -5.88
CA GLY A 32 -0.03 -2.14 -6.72
C GLY A 32 -0.66 -1.00 -5.94
N ILE A 33 0.03 0.14 -5.84
CA ILE A 33 -0.43 1.29 -5.07
C ILE A 33 -0.62 2.48 -6.01
N ASP A 34 -1.86 2.92 -6.16
CA ASP A 34 -2.22 4.13 -6.90
C ASP A 34 -2.50 5.29 -5.96
N GLU A 35 -1.97 6.46 -6.27
CA GLU A 35 -2.41 7.71 -5.65
C GLU A 35 -3.69 8.22 -6.33
N ARG A 36 -4.81 8.21 -5.60
CA ARG A 36 -6.08 8.83 -6.00
C ARG A 36 -6.41 9.99 -5.06
N ARG A 37 -6.49 11.20 -5.60
CA ARG A 37 -6.92 12.37 -4.83
C ARG A 37 -8.44 12.35 -4.65
N VAL A 38 -8.94 11.83 -3.52
CA VAL A 38 -10.36 11.87 -3.15
C VAL A 38 -10.55 12.72 -1.89
N GLY A 39 -10.67 14.04 -2.05
CA GLY A 39 -10.97 14.96 -0.95
C GLY A 39 -9.89 15.07 0.13
N LEU A 40 -10.32 15.18 1.40
CA LEU A 40 -9.45 15.40 2.58
C LEU A 40 -9.01 14.10 3.31
N LYS A 41 -9.39 12.91 2.81
CA LYS A 41 -9.12 11.59 3.44
C LYS A 41 -8.57 10.58 2.42
N ASP A 42 -8.14 9.42 2.93
CA ASP A 42 -7.09 8.53 2.41
C ASP A 42 -7.03 8.31 0.90
N ARG A 43 -5.78 8.44 0.42
CA ARG A 43 -5.35 8.77 -0.94
C ARG A 43 -4.95 7.56 -1.77
N PHE A 44 -4.89 6.37 -1.19
CA PHE A 44 -4.26 5.22 -1.83
C PHE A 44 -5.28 4.15 -2.17
N VAL A 45 -5.26 3.70 -3.42
CA VAL A 45 -5.91 2.45 -3.82
C VAL A 45 -4.83 1.39 -3.86
N ILE A 46 -5.04 0.30 -3.11
CA ILE A 46 -4.07 -0.80 -3.00
C ILE A 46 -4.71 -2.04 -3.61
N ASP A 47 -4.20 -2.45 -4.76
CA ASP A 47 -4.57 -3.69 -5.42
C ASP A 47 -3.57 -4.79 -5.06
N THR A 48 -4.05 -6.02 -4.88
CA THR A 48 -3.20 -7.16 -4.56
C THR A 48 -3.75 -8.45 -5.15
N PRO A 49 -2.89 -9.35 -5.68
CA PRO A 49 -3.31 -10.70 -6.08
C PRO A 49 -3.46 -11.64 -4.87
N LEU A 50 -3.12 -11.21 -3.66
CA LEU A 50 -3.27 -11.99 -2.44
C LEU A 50 -4.74 -11.98 -1.98
N PRO A 51 -5.22 -13.04 -1.29
CA PRO A 51 -6.55 -13.07 -0.70
C PRO A 51 -6.61 -12.22 0.59
N ALA A 52 -6.22 -10.95 0.47
CA ALA A 52 -6.12 -10.00 1.56
C ALA A 52 -6.50 -8.61 1.06
N LYS A 53 -7.12 -7.81 1.93
CA LYS A 53 -7.42 -6.40 1.67
C LYS A 53 -6.50 -5.54 2.52
N PHE A 54 -5.77 -4.63 1.88
CA PHE A 54 -4.93 -3.66 2.57
C PHE A 54 -5.64 -2.31 2.58
N ASP A 55 -5.67 -1.66 3.73
CA ASP A 55 -6.11 -0.27 3.84
C ASP A 55 -5.08 0.54 4.64
N VAL A 56 -5.00 1.83 4.34
CA VAL A 56 -4.20 2.82 5.06
C VAL A 56 -5.16 3.80 5.70
N VAL A 57 -5.12 3.91 7.02
CA VAL A 57 -6.07 4.71 7.80
C VAL A 57 -5.29 5.71 8.63
N GLY A 58 -5.58 7.01 8.45
CA GLY A 58 -5.05 8.06 9.32
C GLY A 58 -4.48 9.23 8.54
N ASN A 59 -3.39 9.81 9.02
CA ASN A 59 -2.74 10.95 8.38
C ASN A 59 -1.30 10.58 7.99
N VAL A 60 -1.12 10.27 6.71
CA VAL A 60 0.18 9.95 6.13
C VAL A 60 1.13 11.16 6.12
N TRP A 61 0.63 12.39 5.98
CA TRP A 61 1.45 13.61 5.99
C TRP A 61 2.08 13.92 7.34
N SER A 62 1.40 13.58 8.42
CA SER A 62 1.95 13.68 9.78
C SER A 62 2.66 12.39 10.21
N THR A 63 2.85 11.44 9.29
CA THR A 63 3.44 10.13 9.55
C THR A 63 2.75 9.44 10.73
N ARG A 64 1.42 9.55 10.80
CA ARG A 64 0.58 8.99 11.87
C ARG A 64 -0.58 8.24 11.24
N TYR A 65 -0.34 7.00 10.87
CA TYR A 65 -1.32 6.17 10.20
C TYR A 65 -1.16 4.70 10.59
N THR A 66 -2.21 3.94 10.33
CA THR A 66 -2.28 2.51 10.57
C THR A 66 -2.48 1.80 9.24
N ILE A 67 -1.71 0.76 9.01
CA ILE A 67 -1.97 -0.21 7.94
C ILE A 67 -2.86 -1.31 8.54
N THR A 68 -3.98 -1.58 7.89
CA THR A 68 -4.82 -2.73 8.24
C THR A 68 -4.76 -3.79 7.14
N ILE A 69 -4.91 -5.05 7.55
CA ILE A 69 -5.03 -6.20 6.65
C ILE A 69 -6.33 -6.91 7.03
N ASN A 70 -7.26 -7.01 6.07
CA ASN A 70 -8.60 -7.54 6.27
C ASN A 70 -9.37 -6.82 7.41
N GLY A 71 -9.10 -5.52 7.60
CA GLY A 71 -9.69 -4.71 8.67
C GLY A 71 -8.93 -4.76 10.01
N ASP A 72 -8.02 -5.72 10.20
CA ASP A 72 -7.24 -5.83 11.44
C ASP A 72 -5.98 -4.96 11.38
N PRO A 73 -5.61 -4.23 12.45
CA PRO A 73 -4.35 -3.52 12.53
C PRO A 73 -3.16 -4.46 12.29
N ALA A 74 -2.34 -4.12 11.29
CA ALA A 74 -1.14 -4.89 10.94
C ALA A 74 0.15 -4.14 11.27
N ALA A 75 0.14 -2.81 11.09
CA ALA A 75 1.23 -1.97 11.54
C ALA A 75 0.75 -0.56 11.88
N GLN A 76 1.42 0.07 12.84
CA GLN A 76 1.26 1.47 13.17
C GLN A 76 2.54 2.23 12.81
N VAL A 77 2.38 3.30 12.05
CA VAL A 77 3.46 4.21 11.65
C VAL A 77 3.29 5.50 12.42
N MET A 78 4.32 5.90 13.16
CA MET A 78 4.31 7.12 13.97
C MET A 78 5.69 7.77 14.01
N MET A 79 5.74 9.09 13.91
CA MET A 79 6.91 9.87 14.30
C MET A 79 6.80 10.27 15.77
N GLU A 80 7.88 10.09 16.55
CA GLU A 80 7.92 10.60 17.92
C GLU A 80 7.84 12.14 17.95
N PRO A 81 7.05 12.72 18.86
CA PRO A 81 7.01 14.17 19.04
C PRO A 81 8.39 14.73 19.41
N GLY A 82 8.97 15.58 18.56
CA GLY A 82 10.26 16.23 18.79
C GLY A 82 11.40 15.74 17.90
N LEU A 83 11.25 14.58 17.23
CA LEU A 83 12.22 14.05 16.26
C LEU A 83 11.97 14.57 14.81
N VAL A 84 11.65 15.86 14.69
CA VAL A 84 11.28 16.50 13.40
C VAL A 84 12.44 16.58 12.40
N LYS A 85 13.69 16.35 12.83
CA LYS A 85 14.89 16.67 12.04
C LYS A 85 15.43 15.55 11.12
N ALA A 86 14.89 14.34 11.15
CA ALA A 86 15.56 13.20 10.49
C ALA A 86 14.71 12.38 9.49
N ASP A 87 13.49 12.81 9.13
CA ASP A 87 12.56 12.00 8.31
C ASP A 87 12.43 10.55 8.84
N THR A 88 12.58 10.39 10.16
CA THR A 88 12.54 9.11 10.87
C THR A 88 11.16 8.85 11.46
N TYR A 89 10.71 7.62 11.37
CA TYR A 89 9.48 7.16 11.98
C TYR A 89 9.63 5.73 12.50
N ASP A 90 8.86 5.42 13.53
CA ASP A 90 8.73 4.08 14.06
C ASP A 90 7.64 3.33 13.31
N VAL A 91 7.89 2.03 13.12
CA VAL A 91 6.93 1.08 12.56
C VAL A 91 6.73 -0.05 13.56
N LEU A 92 5.58 -0.03 14.23
CA LEU A 92 5.19 -1.09 15.14
C LEU A 92 4.37 -2.11 14.36
N ILE A 93 4.94 -3.30 14.12
CA ILE A 93 4.29 -4.37 13.38
C ILE A 93 3.63 -5.33 14.38
N ALA A 94 2.35 -5.63 14.16
CA ALA A 94 1.62 -6.59 15.00
C ALA A 94 2.22 -8.00 14.86
N GLU A 95 2.18 -8.77 15.95
CA GLU A 95 2.72 -10.13 15.98
C GLU A 95 2.09 -11.02 14.90
N GLY A 96 2.91 -11.89 14.29
CA GLY A 96 2.47 -12.82 13.24
C GLY A 96 2.16 -12.16 11.89
N LYS A 97 2.28 -10.84 11.74
CA LYS A 97 2.11 -10.17 10.45
C LYS A 97 3.42 -10.18 9.66
N GLY A 98 3.33 -10.36 8.34
CA GLY A 98 4.49 -10.44 7.47
C GLY A 98 5.20 -9.09 7.31
N PRO A 99 6.38 -8.88 7.92
CA PRO A 99 6.97 -7.53 7.99
C PRO A 99 7.42 -7.02 6.61
N ARG A 100 7.82 -7.91 5.70
CA ARG A 100 8.34 -7.54 4.38
C ARG A 100 7.31 -6.82 3.50
N ILE A 101 6.09 -7.35 3.41
CA ILE A 101 5.03 -6.75 2.59
C ILE A 101 4.54 -5.43 3.19
N ILE A 102 4.52 -5.34 4.52
CA ILE A 102 4.19 -4.11 5.26
C ILE A 102 5.23 -3.02 4.97
N PHE A 103 6.53 -3.32 5.09
CA PHE A 103 7.57 -2.35 4.75
C PHE A 103 7.53 -1.95 3.28
N GLY A 104 7.29 -2.90 2.37
CA GLY A 104 7.11 -2.60 0.95
C GLY A 104 5.98 -1.58 0.72
N LEU A 105 4.84 -1.77 1.38
CA LEU A 105 3.72 -0.81 1.33
C LEU A 105 4.12 0.57 1.90
N ILE A 106 4.79 0.61 3.05
CA ILE A 106 5.24 1.87 3.68
C ILE A 106 6.17 2.65 2.75
N ILE A 107 7.15 1.97 2.14
CA ILE A 107 8.09 2.59 1.20
C ILE A 107 7.35 3.07 -0.06
N ALA A 108 6.37 2.31 -0.57
CA ALA A 108 5.57 2.74 -1.71
C ALA A 108 4.78 4.03 -1.41
N ILE A 109 4.16 4.10 -0.23
CA ILE A 109 3.47 5.30 0.26
C ILE A 109 4.46 6.46 0.34
N ASP A 110 5.63 6.26 0.92
CA ASP A 110 6.68 7.27 1.07
C ASP A 110 7.14 7.84 -0.28
N ILE A 111 7.36 6.97 -1.27
CA ILE A 111 7.71 7.37 -2.64
C ILE A 111 6.60 8.21 -3.27
N LEU A 112 5.32 7.85 -3.04
CA LEU A 112 4.19 8.57 -3.59
C LEU A 112 3.97 9.93 -2.90
N THR A 113 4.23 10.05 -1.60
CA THR A 113 4.04 11.30 -0.85
C THR A 113 5.19 12.30 -1.00
N HIS A 114 6.42 11.84 -1.21
CA HIS A 114 7.59 12.71 -1.31
C HIS A 114 7.95 13.17 -2.73
N LYS A 115 7.21 12.72 -3.76
CA LYS A 115 7.37 13.21 -5.14
C LYS A 115 6.83 14.63 -5.31
N GLY A 116 7.68 15.57 -4.94
CA GLY A 116 7.53 17.03 -5.07
C GLY A 116 8.79 17.80 -4.64
N LYS A 117 9.76 17.11 -4.00
CA LYS A 117 11.11 17.62 -3.74
C LYS A 117 12.09 16.99 -4.73
N ARG A 118 12.22 17.59 -5.92
CA ARG A 118 13.41 17.47 -6.76
C ARG A 118 13.92 18.87 -7.03
#